data_AF-A0A8J7XAC4-F1
#
_entry.id   AF-A0A8J7XAC4-F1
#
_cell.length_a   1.000
_cell.length_b   1.000
_cell.length_c   1.000
_cell.angle_alpha   90.00
_cell.angle_beta   90.00
_cell.angle_gamma   90.00
#
_symmetry.space_group_name_H-M   'P 1'
#
loop_
_entity.id
_entity.type
_entity.pdbx_description
1 polymer ?
#
loop_
_entity_poly.entity_id
_entity_poly.type
_entity_poly.pdbx_seq_one_letter_code
_entity_poly.pdbx_strand_id
1 'polypeptide(L)' 'MDLKKLGTSAYKETRRILRLSRKPRRSEFNETAKITGLGMIAIGFIGFVIFMVSQIIR' A
#
# COMPACT_ATOMS: atom_id res chain seq x y z
N MET A 1 -35.02 -5.77 3.31
CA MET A 1 -33.96 -5.95 2.30
C MET A 1 -32.75 -6.56 3.01
N ASP A 2 -32.56 -7.86 2.85
CA ASP A 2 -31.77 -8.71 3.76
C ASP A 2 -30.26 -8.44 3.76
N LEU A 3 -29.78 -7.69 4.77
CA LEU A 3 -28.36 -7.49 5.08
C LEU A 3 -27.57 -8.82 5.19
N LYS A 4 -28.25 -9.91 5.57
CA LYS A 4 -27.66 -11.25 5.71
C LYS A 4 -27.34 -11.92 4.36
N LYS A 5 -28.04 -11.56 3.28
CA LYS A 5 -27.75 -12.01 1.90
C LYS A 5 -26.62 -11.21 1.25
N LEU A 6 -26.39 -9.98 1.70
CA LEU A 6 -25.33 -9.11 1.15
C LEU A 6 -23.93 -9.66 1.50
N GLY A 7 -23.71 -10.06 2.76
CA GLY A 7 -22.40 -10.56 3.20
C GLY A 7 -21.96 -11.88 2.54
N THR A 8 -22.89 -12.80 2.32
CA THR A 8 -22.60 -14.09 1.65
C THR A 8 -22.39 -13.91 0.15
N SER A 9 -23.14 -13.01 -0.50
CA SER A 9 -22.98 -12.70 -1.92
C SER A 9 -21.67 -11.94 -2.18
N ALA A 10 -21.36 -10.92 -1.36
CA ALA A 10 -20.13 -10.13 -1.46
C ALA A 10 -18.88 -10.99 -1.28
N TYR A 11 -18.89 -11.96 -0.36
CA TYR A 11 -17.78 -12.89 -0.19
C TYR A 11 -17.57 -13.77 -1.43
N LYS A 12 -18.64 -14.31 -2.02
CA LYS A 12 -18.57 -15.17 -3.21
C LYS A 12 -18.04 -14.41 -4.42
N GLU A 13 -18.46 -13.16 -4.58
CA GLU A 13 -18.02 -12.27 -5.66
C GLU A 13 -16.56 -11.81 -5.47
N THR A 14 -16.17 -11.40 -4.27
CA THR A 14 -14.79 -11.06 -3.91
C THR A 14 -13.83 -12.23 -4.18
N ARG A 15 -14.23 -13.46 -3.86
CA ARG A 15 -13.43 -14.66 -4.14
C ARG A 15 -13.23 -14.91 -5.64
N ARG A 16 -14.20 -14.53 -6.49
CA ARG A 16 -14.05 -14.61 -7.95
C ARG A 16 -13.08 -13.54 -8.45
N ILE A 17 -13.17 -12.32 -7.93
CA ILE A 17 -12.29 -11.20 -8.28
C ILE A 17 -10.84 -11.50 -7.88
N LEU A 18 -10.61 -12.01 -6.67
CA LEU A 18 -9.28 -12.39 -6.18
C LEU A 18 -8.63 -13.53 -6.99
N ARG A 19 -9.44 -14.37 -7.64
CA ARG A 19 -8.96 -15.42 -8.55
C ARG A 19 -8.70 -14.89 -9.96
N LEU A 20 -9.40 -13.82 -10.36
CA LEU A 20 -9.24 -13.19 -11.67
C LEU A 20 -8.02 -12.25 -11.71
N SER A 21 -7.66 -11.65 -10.57
CA SER A 21 -6.49 -10.78 -10.47
C SER A 21 -5.18 -11.59 -10.65
N ARG A 22 -4.28 -11.03 -11.46
CA ARG A 22 -2.96 -11.62 -11.71
C ARG A 22 -2.10 -11.49 -10.45
N LYS A 23 -1.63 -12.61 -9.91
CA LYS A 23 -0.62 -12.60 -8.83
C LYS A 23 0.68 -11.98 -9.38
N PRO A 24 1.24 -10.94 -8.73
CA PRO A 24 2.44 -10.28 -9.23
C PRO A 24 3.63 -11.25 -9.26
N ARG A 25 4.46 -11.14 -10.30
CA ARG A 25 5.71 -11.92 -10.37
C ARG A 25 6.72 -11.32 -9.38
N ARG A 26 7.65 -12.15 -8.88
CA ARG A 26 8.71 -11.69 -7.94
C ARG A 26 9.56 -10.55 -8.51
N SER A 27 9.78 -10.51 -9.83
CA SER A 27 10.49 -9.41 -10.50
C SER A 27 9.73 -8.09 -10.42
N GLU A 28 8.45 -8.07 -10.83
CA GLU A 28 7.57 -6.90 -10.81
C GLU A 28 7.40 -6.34 -9.38
N PHE A 29 7.27 -7.24 -8.40
CA PHE A 29 7.19 -6.85 -6.99
C PHE A 29 8.47 -6.18 -6.52
N ASN A 30 9.64 -6.75 -6.84
CA ASN A 30 10.92 -6.20 -6.42
C ASN A 30 11.22 -4.85 -7.08
N GLU A 31 10.86 -4.66 -8.35
CA GLU A 31 11.01 -3.37 -9.03
C GLU A 31 10.15 -2.29 -8.37
N THR A 32 8.87 -2.60 -8.13
CA THR A 32 7.96 -1.69 -7.45
C THR A 32 8.44 -1.36 -6.05
N ALA A 33 8.81 -2.38 -5.26
CA ALA A 33 9.29 -2.22 -3.90
C ALA A 33 10.55 -1.35 -3.81
N LYS A 34 11.47 -1.46 -4.78
CA LYS A 34 12.67 -0.60 -4.85
C LYS A 34 12.30 0.86 -5.09
N ILE A 35 11.40 1.13 -6.03
CA ILE A 35 10.97 2.50 -6.36
C ILE A 35 10.23 3.12 -5.18
N THR A 36 9.27 2.39 -4.59
CA THR A 36 8.51 2.89 -3.43
C THR A 36 9.40 3.08 -2.20
N GLY A 37 10.33 2.15 -1.96
CA GLY A 37 11.31 2.27 -0.88
C GLY A 37 12.21 3.50 -1.03
N LEU A 38 12.66 3.79 -2.25
CA LEU A 38 13.45 4.98 -2.54
C LEU A 38 12.67 6.27 -2.30
N GLY A 39 11.39 6.31 -2.70
CA GLY A 39 10.50 7.43 -2.44
C GLY A 39 10.23 7.65 -0.95
N MET A 40 10.05 6.57 -0.18
CA MET A 40 9.83 6.63 1.27
C MET A 40 11.05 7.21 2.01
N ILE A 41 12.25 6.80 1.60
CA ILE A 41 13.50 7.34 2.16
C ILE A 41 13.65 8.82 1.81
N ALA A 42 13.40 9.20 0.55
CA ALA A 42 13.52 10.60 0.12
C ALA A 42 12.58 11.52 0.88
N ILE A 43 11.29 11.18 0.95
CA ILE A 43 10.28 11.99 1.65
C ILE A 43 10.54 11.99 3.16
N GLY A 44 10.88 10.83 3.74
CA GLY A 44 11.22 10.71 5.15
C GLY A 44 12.45 11.53 5.53
N PHE A 45 13.47 11.57 4.68
CA PHE A 45 14.67 12.37 4.90
C PHE A 45 14.37 13.87 4.84
N ILE A 46 13.56 14.32 3.89
CA ILE A 46 13.15 15.73 3.80
C ILE A 46 12.40 16.15 5.08
N GLY A 47 11.43 15.35 5.53
CA GLY A 47 10.71 15.60 6.77
C GLY A 47 11.63 15.58 8.00
N PHE A 48 12.60 14.66 8.03
CA PHE A 48 13.59 14.55 9.09
C PHE A 48 14.52 15.78 9.16
N VAL A 49 14.96 16.30 8.01
CA VAL A 49 15.79 17.52 7.96
C VAL A 49 15.01 18.72 8.50
N ILE A 50 13.74 18.89 8.11
CA ILE A 50 12.89 19.96 8.63
C ILE A 50 12.71 19.84 10.15
N PHE A 51 12.45 18.63 10.64
CA PHE A 51 12.33 18.37 12.08
C PHE A 51 13.63 18.68 12.83
N MET A 52 14.77 18.25 12.30
CA MET A 52 16.08 18.48 12.90
C MET A 52 16.41 19.98 13.00
N VAL A 53 16.17 20.74 11.93
CA VAL A 53 16.36 22.20 11.94
C VAL A 53 15.44 22.87 12.95
N SER A 54 14.17 22.45 13.00
CA SER A 54 13.21 22.95 14.01
C SER A 54 13.63 22.62 15.44
N GLN A 55 14.31 21.50 15.66
CA GLN A 55 14.77 21.09 16.99
C GLN A 55 16.05 21.82 17.42
N ILE A 56 16.93 22.18 16.48
CA ILE A 56 18.15 22.94 16.78
C ILE A 56 17.84 24.42 17.08
N ILE A 57 16.82 24.98 16.41
CA ILE A 57 16.40 26.39 16.63
C ILE A 57 15.62 26.57 17.95
N ARG A 58 15.04 25.49 18.50
CA ARG A 58 14.26 25.49 19.74
C ARG A 58 15.10 25.07 20.94
#